data_AF-A0A0G1CQY6-F1
#
_entry.id   AF-A0A0G1CQY6-F1
#
_cell.length_a   1.000
_cell.length_b   1.000
_cell.length_c   1.000
_cell.angle_alpha   90.00
_cell.angle_beta   90.00
_cell.angle_gamma   90.00
#
_symmetry.space_group_name_H-M   'P 1'
#
loop_
_entity.id
_entity.type
_entity.pdbx_description
1 polymer ?
#
loop_
_entity_poly.entity_id
_entity_poly.type
_entity_poly.pdbx_seq_one_letter_code
_entity_poly.pdbx_strand_id
1 'polypeptide(L)'
;MKMGSKYNTLQLGVSWPKEILSQRIKIRLDKRFKQGMIKEVAQLHNQGISWQRLDNFGLEYRWIARYLRGKMPLKEMKEKLFQEIKNYAKRQMTWFNKDKRICWQVGENEVEKLIKKFLVLLFAFYFLPSNFLFFWS
;
A
#
# COMPACT_ATOMS: atom_id res chain seq x y z
N MET A 1 20.33 2.03 -20.83
CA MET A 1 19.93 0.62 -20.66
C MET A 1 19.61 0.37 -19.20
N LYS A 2 18.40 -0.07 -18.84
CA LYS A 2 18.12 -0.54 -17.47
C LYS A 2 18.88 -1.85 -17.28
N MET A 3 19.89 -1.86 -16.42
CA MET A 3 20.55 -3.07 -15.95
C MET A 3 19.47 -4.06 -15.49
N GLY A 4 19.50 -5.28 -16.01
CA GLY A 4 18.55 -6.34 -15.67
C GLY A 4 18.48 -6.52 -14.16
N SER A 5 17.26 -6.67 -13.63
CA SER A 5 17.03 -6.95 -12.21
C SER A 5 17.89 -8.14 -11.76
N LYS A 6 18.60 -8.01 -10.61
CA LYS A 6 19.39 -9.11 -10.02
C LYS A 6 18.54 -10.34 -9.67
N TYR A 7 17.22 -10.17 -9.60
CA TYR A 7 16.27 -11.21 -9.23
C TYR A 7 15.19 -11.37 -10.31
N ASN A 8 14.76 -12.62 -10.53
CA ASN A 8 13.52 -12.89 -11.22
C ASN A 8 12.36 -12.63 -10.25
N THR A 9 11.53 -11.62 -10.54
CA THR A 9 10.48 -11.15 -9.62
C THR A 9 9.11 -11.14 -10.29
N LEU A 10 8.13 -11.73 -9.63
CA LEU A 10 6.71 -11.50 -9.91
C LEU A 10 6.22 -10.28 -9.12
N GLN A 11 5.73 -9.26 -9.82
CA GLN A 11 5.17 -8.07 -9.20
C GLN A 11 3.66 -8.13 -9.23
N LEU A 12 3.02 -8.16 -8.06
CA LEU A 12 1.57 -8.23 -7.93
C LEU A 12 1.05 -6.92 -7.33
N GLY A 13 0.04 -6.35 -7.97
CA GLY A 13 -0.64 -5.14 -7.51
C GLY A 13 -2.09 -5.46 -7.15
N VAL A 14 -2.56 -4.96 -6.01
CA VAL A 14 -3.98 -5.05 -5.65
C VAL A 14 -4.69 -3.81 -6.15
N SER A 15 -5.64 -3.97 -7.08
CA SER A 15 -6.48 -2.88 -7.58
C SER A 15 -7.92 -3.06 -7.12
N TRP A 16 -8.58 -1.96 -6.76
CA TRP A 16 -10.02 -1.94 -6.49
C TRP A 16 -10.65 -0.82 -7.32
N PRO A 17 -11.93 -0.95 -7.74
CA PRO A 17 -12.71 0.17 -8.21
C PRO A 17 -12.63 1.34 -7.22
N LYS A 18 -12.63 2.57 -7.74
CA LYS A 18 -12.39 3.79 -6.96
C LYS A 18 -13.37 3.94 -5.80
N GLU A 19 -14.63 3.56 -6.03
CA GLU A 19 -15.74 3.63 -5.08
C GLU A 19 -15.51 2.66 -3.93
N ILE A 20 -15.14 1.41 -4.25
CA ILE A 20 -14.80 0.37 -3.28
C ILE A 20 -13.57 0.77 -2.47
N LEU A 21 -12.53 1.30 -3.13
CA LEU A 21 -11.32 1.77 -2.45
C LEU A 21 -11.65 2.88 -1.45
N SER A 22 -12.48 3.84 -1.84
CA SER A 22 -12.92 4.94 -0.99
C SER A 22 -13.68 4.43 0.25
N GLN A 23 -14.58 3.46 0.08
CA GLN A 23 -15.29 2.83 1.19
C GLN A 23 -14.36 2.07 2.14
N ARG A 24 -13.41 1.31 1.59
CA ARG A 24 -12.40 0.58 2.40
C ARG A 24 -11.51 1.53 3.20
N ILE A 25 -11.08 2.64 2.59
CA ILE A 25 -10.33 3.70 3.30
C ILE A 25 -11.17 4.25 4.46
N LYS A 26 -12.45 4.53 4.22
CA LYS A 26 -13.36 5.07 5.25
C LYS A 26 -13.51 4.10 6.42
N ILE A 27 -13.80 2.83 6.15
CA ILE A 27 -13.94 1.77 7.17
C ILE A 27 -12.64 1.62 7.97
N ARG A 28 -11.48 1.57 7.30
CA ARG A 28 -10.17 1.46 7.96
C ARG A 28 -9.91 2.65 8.88
N LEU A 29 -10.17 3.86 8.40
CA LEU A 29 -9.93 5.09 9.14
C LEU A 29 -10.86 5.19 10.37
N ASP A 30 -12.15 4.88 10.20
CA ASP A 30 -13.11 4.87 11.30
C ASP A 30 -12.74 3.81 12.36
N LYS A 31 -12.28 2.63 11.95
CA LYS A 31 -11.74 1.60 12.86
C LYS A 31 -10.54 2.12 13.65
N ARG A 32 -9.56 2.75 13.00
CA ARG A 32 -8.39 3.35 13.66
C ARG A 32 -8.78 4.41 14.69
N PHE A 33 -9.75 5.26 14.38
CA PHE A 33 -10.26 6.24 15.34
C PHE A 33 -10.92 5.56 16.56
N LYS A 34 -11.75 4.53 16.33
CA LYS A 34 -12.38 3.75 17.42
C LYS A 34 -11.34 3.04 18.30
N GLN A 35 -10.21 2.64 17.73
CA GLN A 35 -9.08 2.05 18.45
C GLN A 35 -8.22 3.06 19.22
N GLY A 36 -8.59 4.34 19.27
CA GLY A 36 -7.91 5.33 20.10
C GLY A 36 -6.72 6.02 19.44
N MET A 37 -6.65 6.08 18.11
CA MET A 37 -5.55 6.74 17.37
C MET A 37 -5.27 8.18 17.83
N ILE A 38 -6.27 8.95 18.27
CA ILE A 38 -6.05 10.30 18.81
C ILE A 38 -5.30 10.25 20.14
N LYS A 39 -5.67 9.31 21.02
CA LYS A 39 -5.01 9.10 22.31
C LYS A 39 -3.56 8.66 22.10
N GLU A 40 -3.32 7.76 21.14
CA GLU A 40 -1.99 7.31 20.72
C GLU A 40 -1.08 8.51 20.38
N VAL A 41 -1.52 9.43 19.52
CA VAL A 41 -0.72 10.60 19.12
C VAL A 41 -0.51 11.57 20.28
N ALA A 42 -1.52 11.79 21.13
CA ALA A 42 -1.39 12.62 22.32
C ALA A 42 -0.37 12.04 23.30
N GLN A 43 -0.38 10.72 23.51
CA GLN A 43 0.59 10.02 24.36
C GLN A 43 2.01 10.14 23.83
N LEU A 44 2.22 9.97 22.52
CA LEU A 44 3.54 10.17 21.90
C LEU A 44 4.06 11.59 22.14
N HIS A 45 3.20 12.60 22.04
CA HIS A 45 3.61 13.97 22.34
C HIS A 45 3.99 14.14 23.82
N ASN A 46 3.17 13.62 24.73
CA ASN A 46 3.42 13.67 26.17
C ASN A 46 4.72 12.93 26.57
N GLN A 47 5.15 11.94 25.78
CA GLN A 47 6.42 11.22 25.94
C GLN A 47 7.62 11.99 25.37
N GLY A 48 7.44 13.23 24.90
CA GLY A 48 8.51 14.11 24.45
C GLY A 48 8.70 14.18 22.93
N ILE A 49 7.85 13.53 22.13
CA ILE A 49 7.92 13.68 20.67
C ILE A 49 7.39 15.06 20.27
N SER A 50 8.23 15.85 19.60
CA SER A 50 7.85 17.20 19.17
C SER A 50 6.73 17.18 18.12
N TRP A 51 5.92 18.24 18.10
CA TRP A 51 4.88 18.42 17.09
C TRP A 51 5.39 18.35 15.65
N GLN A 52 6.59 18.89 15.41
CA GLN A 52 7.25 18.83 14.09
C GLN A 52 7.58 17.39 13.70
N ARG A 53 8.03 16.57 14.66
CA ARG A 53 8.33 15.17 14.42
C ARG A 53 7.06 14.36 14.11
N LEU A 54 5.97 14.60 14.84
CA LEU A 54 4.66 13.99 14.54
C LEU A 54 4.13 14.38 13.15
N ASP A 55 4.36 15.62 12.70
CA ASP A 55 3.97 16.08 11.36
C ASP A 55 4.69 15.32 10.22
N ASN A 56 5.82 14.68 10.53
CA ASN A 56 6.63 13.93 9.57
C ASN A 56 6.35 12.41 9.59
N PHE A 57 5.64 11.87 10.57
CA PHE A 57 5.40 10.42 10.70
C PHE A 57 4.43 9.86 9.66
N GLY A 58 3.54 10.69 9.12
CA GLY A 58 2.54 10.27 8.15
C GLY A 58 1.28 11.11 8.22
N LEU A 59 0.32 10.84 7.32
CA LEU A 59 -0.90 11.64 7.20
C LEU A 59 -1.71 11.63 8.50
N GLU A 60 -1.92 10.45 9.09
CA GLU A 60 -2.71 10.30 10.32
C GLU A 60 -2.12 11.12 11.47
N TYR A 61 -0.81 10.98 11.73
CA TYR A 61 -0.10 11.71 12.79
C TYR A 61 -0.08 13.21 12.54
N ARG A 62 0.18 13.64 11.31
CA ARG A 62 0.14 15.05 10.87
C ARG A 62 -1.19 15.71 11.17
N TRP A 63 -2.29 15.12 10.71
CA TRP A 63 -3.62 15.72 10.84
C TRP A 63 -4.07 15.72 12.30
N ILE A 64 -3.80 14.65 13.06
CA ILE A 64 -4.11 14.62 14.49
C ILE A 64 -3.26 15.62 15.26
N ALA A 65 -1.96 15.75 14.97
CA ALA A 65 -1.10 16.74 15.61
C ALA A 65 -1.61 18.17 15.40
N ARG A 66 -2.12 18.50 14.22
CA ARG A 66 -2.74 19.81 13.93
C ARG A 66 -4.02 20.02 14.74
N TYR A 67 -4.85 19.00 14.86
CA TYR A 67 -6.05 19.03 15.69
C TYR A 67 -5.71 19.21 17.18
N LEU A 68 -4.76 18.44 17.72
CA LEU A 68 -4.35 18.53 19.12
C LEU A 68 -3.73 19.89 19.48
N ARG A 69 -3.19 20.62 18.49
CA ARG A 69 -2.72 22.00 18.62
C ARG A 69 -3.82 23.06 18.49
N GLY A 70 -5.09 22.66 18.39
CA GLY A 70 -6.22 23.58 18.25
C GLY A 70 -6.35 24.25 16.88
N LYS A 71 -5.66 23.77 15.83
CA LYS A 71 -5.66 24.44 14.51
C LYS A 71 -6.93 24.23 13.68
N MET A 72 -7.77 23.27 14.07
CA MET A 72 -9.02 22.93 13.39
C MET A 72 -9.92 22.06 14.28
N PRO A 73 -11.24 22.07 14.07
CA PRO A 73 -12.15 21.16 14.77
C PRO A 73 -11.97 19.70 14.33
N LEU A 74 -12.40 18.77 15.20
CA LEU A 74 -12.27 17.33 14.99
C LEU A 74 -12.93 16.85 13.69
N LYS A 75 -14.12 17.39 13.37
CA LYS A 75 -14.88 17.04 12.16
C LYS A 75 -14.08 17.38 10.90
N GLU A 76 -13.59 18.61 10.81
CA GLU A 76 -12.77 19.07 9.69
C GLU A 76 -11.49 18.25 9.55
N MET A 77 -10.80 17.96 10.67
CA MET A 77 -9.59 17.13 10.64
C MET A 77 -9.87 15.75 10.03
N LYS A 78 -10.96 15.08 10.45
CA LYS A 78 -11.34 13.76 9.92
C LYS A 78 -11.64 13.81 8.42
N GLU A 79 -12.35 14.84 7.97
CA GLU A 79 -12.69 15.04 6.56
C GLU A 79 -11.43 15.27 5.71
N LYS A 80 -10.53 16.15 6.16
CA LYS A 80 -9.28 16.44 5.44
C LYS A 80 -8.33 15.25 5.42
N LEU A 81 -8.19 14.54 6.54
CA LEU A 81 -7.40 13.31 6.60
C LEU A 81 -7.94 12.26 5.62
N PHE A 82 -9.25 12.07 5.56
CA PHE A 82 -9.88 11.14 4.63
C PHE A 82 -9.58 11.48 3.16
N GLN A 83 -9.74 12.75 2.77
CA GLN A 83 -9.44 13.18 1.40
C GLN A 83 -7.95 13.05 1.08
N GLU A 84 -7.06 13.38 2.01
CA GLU A 84 -5.62 13.23 1.79
C GLU A 84 -5.20 11.76 1.64
N ILE A 85 -5.79 10.83 2.38
CA ILE A 85 -5.54 9.39 2.18
C ILE A 85 -6.02 8.95 0.79
N LYS A 86 -7.16 9.44 0.31
CA LYS A 86 -7.63 9.14 -1.06
C LYS A 86 -6.69 9.71 -2.12
N ASN A 87 -6.23 10.94 -1.96
CA ASN A 87 -5.27 11.58 -2.85
C ASN A 87 -3.94 10.81 -2.86
N TYR A 88 -3.49 10.35 -1.68
CA TYR A 88 -2.30 9.54 -1.55
C TYR A 88 -2.45 8.18 -2.26
N ALA A 89 -3.57 7.47 -2.06
CA ALA A 89 -3.85 6.21 -2.75
C ALA A 89 -3.89 6.39 -4.28
N LYS A 90 -4.48 7.49 -4.77
CA LYS A 90 -4.47 7.84 -6.20
C LYS A 90 -3.04 8.04 -6.70
N ARG A 91 -2.20 8.79 -5.98
CA ARG A 91 -0.78 9.01 -6.33
C ARG A 91 0.00 7.70 -6.36
N GLN A 92 -0.21 6.80 -5.41
CA GLN A 92 0.39 5.47 -5.40
C GLN A 92 0.01 4.69 -6.67
N MET A 93 -1.27 4.65 -7.00
CA MET A 93 -1.75 3.98 -8.21
C MET A 93 -1.14 4.57 -9.48
N THR A 94 -1.11 5.90 -9.61
CA THR A 94 -0.46 6.59 -10.74
C THR A 94 1.02 6.25 -10.85
N TRP A 95 1.74 6.16 -9.72
CA TRP A 95 3.15 5.82 -9.71
C TRP A 95 3.40 4.36 -10.13
N PHE A 96 2.65 3.41 -9.54
CA PHE A 96 2.78 1.99 -9.86
C PHE A 96 2.33 1.65 -11.29
N ASN A 97 1.32 2.32 -11.84
CA ASN A 97 0.85 2.11 -13.22
C ASN A 97 1.89 2.44 -14.31
N LYS A 98 2.98 3.13 -13.95
CA LYS A 98 4.12 3.37 -14.83
C LYS A 98 4.95 2.10 -15.05
N ASP A 99 4.91 1.14 -14.12
CA ASP A 99 5.59 -0.14 -14.25
C ASP A 99 4.67 -1.19 -14.87
N LYS A 100 4.92 -1.52 -16.13
CA LYS A 100 4.12 -2.50 -16.88
C LYS A 100 4.35 -3.95 -16.46
N ARG A 101 5.32 -4.21 -15.57
CA ARG A 101 5.59 -5.55 -15.03
C ARG A 101 4.61 -5.95 -13.92
N ILE A 102 3.88 -4.99 -13.36
CA ILE A 102 2.93 -5.26 -12.28
C ILE A 102 1.68 -5.93 -12.86
N CYS A 103 1.40 -7.14 -12.39
CA CYS A 103 0.14 -7.82 -12.64
C CYS A 103 -0.90 -7.34 -11.63
N TRP A 104 -1.82 -6.49 -12.09
CA TRP A 104 -2.91 -5.97 -11.26
C TRP A 104 -4.02 -7.01 -11.14
N GLN A 105 -4.38 -7.38 -9.91
CA GLN A 105 -5.41 -8.38 -9.64
C GLN A 105 -6.39 -7.89 -8.57
N VAL A 106 -7.60 -8.44 -8.63
CA VAL A 106 -8.65 -8.27 -7.62
C VAL A 106 -8.98 -9.66 -7.08
N GLY A 107 -8.74 -9.89 -5.79
CA GLY A 107 -9.05 -11.16 -5.14
C GLY A 107 -7.91 -12.19 -5.13
N GLU A 108 -8.02 -13.15 -4.22
CA GLU A 108 -6.94 -14.08 -3.85
C GLU A 108 -6.74 -15.20 -4.88
N ASN A 109 -7.81 -15.64 -5.55
CA ASN A 109 -7.75 -16.77 -6.49
C ASN A 109 -6.86 -16.50 -7.71
N GLU A 110 -6.94 -15.29 -8.30
CA GLU A 110 -6.12 -14.94 -9.47
C GLU A 110 -4.65 -14.69 -9.07
N VAL A 111 -4.43 -14.18 -7.86
CA VAL A 111 -3.10 -14.06 -7.26
C VAL A 111 -2.44 -15.44 -7.11
N GLU A 112 -3.18 -16.42 -6.59
CA GLU A 112 -2.68 -17.78 -6.39
C GLU A 112 -2.28 -18.45 -7.71
N LYS A 113 -3.12 -18.31 -8.75
CA LYS A 113 -2.81 -18.82 -10.11
C LYS A 113 -1.51 -18.24 -10.66
N LEU A 114 -1.31 -16.92 -10.51
CA LEU A 114 -0.09 -16.25 -10.98
C LEU A 114 1.15 -16.71 -10.22
N ILE A 115 1.04 -16.89 -8.91
CA ILE A 115 2.14 -17.41 -8.08
C ILE A 115 2.50 -18.82 -8.53
N LYS A 116 1.52 -19.72 -8.69
CA LYS A 116 1.75 -21.09 -9.17
C LYS A 116 2.44 -21.11 -10.53
N LYS A 117 1.94 -20.34 -11.50
CA LYS A 117 2.55 -20.23 -12.83
C LYS A 117 3.99 -19.73 -12.77
N PHE A 118 4.25 -18.70 -11.96
CA PHE A 118 5.58 -18.13 -11.81
C PHE A 118 6.57 -19.14 -11.19
N LEU A 119 6.15 -19.87 -10.15
CA LEU A 119 6.97 -20.88 -9.51
C LEU A 119 7.30 -22.05 -10.45
N VAL A 120 6.34 -22.55 -11.23
CA VAL A 120 6.57 -23.61 -12.22
C VAL A 120 7.59 -23.17 -13.28
N LEU A 121 7.45 -21.96 -13.80
CA LEU A 121 8.39 -21.42 -14.79
C LEU A 121 9.80 -21.23 -14.21
N LEU A 122 9.89 -20.80 -12.96
CA LEU A 122 11.17 -20.63 -12.27
C LEU A 122 11.81 -21.99 -11.99
N PHE A 123 11.03 -22.99 -11.60
CA PHE A 123 11.53 -24.36 -11.40
C PHE A 123 12.01 -24.98 -12.72
N ALA A 124 11.24 -24.86 -13.79
CA ALA A 124 11.63 -25.35 -15.11
C ALA A 124 12.91 -24.68 -15.64
N PHE A 125 13.10 -23.39 -15.36
CA PHE A 125 14.28 -22.64 -15.82
C PHE A 125 15.56 -22.96 -15.03
N TYR A 126 15.45 -23.23 -13.72
CA TYR A 126 16.62 -23.44 -12.86
C TYR A 126 16.91 -24.91 -12.51
N PHE A 127 15.94 -25.82 -12.64
CA PHE A 127 16.05 -27.19 -12.15
C PHE A 127 15.85 -28.30 -13.20
N LEU A 128 15.48 -27.98 -14.46
CA LEU A 128 15.51 -28.98 -15.53
C LEU A 128 16.88 -28.98 -16.23
N PRO A 129 17.52 -30.16 -16.40
CA PRO A 129 18.77 -30.26 -17.15
C PRO A 129 18.55 -29.86 -18.62
N SER A 130 19.54 -29.20 -19.21
CA SER A 130 19.53 -28.65 -20.57
C SER A 130 19.17 -29.65 -21.69
N ASN A 131 19.21 -30.95 -21.40
CA ASN A 131 18.87 -32.02 -22.34
C ASN A 131 17.37 -32.34 -22.45
N PHE A 132 16.50 -31.70 -21.66
CA PHE A 132 15.04 -31.95 -21.74
C PHE A 132 14.31 -31.11 -22.79
N LEU A 133 14.97 -30.13 -23.42
CA LEU A 133 14.39 -29.26 -24.46
C LEU A 133 14.21 -29.94 -25.83
N PHE A 134 14.63 -31.20 -26.00
CA PHE A 134 14.57 -31.91 -27.28
C PHE A 134 13.33 -32.80 -27.47
N PHE A 135 12.46 -32.93 -26.45
CA PHE A 135 11.32 -33.86 -26.48
C PHE A 135 9.96 -33.21 -26.78
N TRP A 136 9.93 -31.91 -27.08
CA TRP A 136 8.74 -31.16 -27.49
C TRP A 136 9.03 -30.31 -28.75
N SER A 137 9.61 -30.95 -29.77
CA SER A 137 9.65 -30.47 -31.16
C SER A 137 9.01 -31.49 -32.08
#